data_AF-A0A7X7TJU4-F1
#
_entry.id   AF-A0A7X7TJU4-F1
#
_cell.length_a   1.000
_cell.length_b   1.000
_cell.length_c   1.000
_cell.angle_alpha   90.00
_cell.angle_beta   90.00
_cell.angle_gamma   90.00
#
_symmetry.space_group_name_H-M   'P 1'
#
loop_
_entity.id
_entity.type
_entity.pdbx_description
1 polymer ?
#
loop_
_entity_poly.entity_id
_entity_poly.type
_entity_poly.pdbx_seq_one_letter_code
_entity_poly.pdbx_strand_id
1 'polypeptide(L)' 'MDSFSSLGKLLVIGGVFLLIAGGFLLLLGKITPFGRLPGDIYYQKGNFTFYFPLVTCLLLSILLTLIVNLFLRR' A
#
# COMPACT_ATOMS: atom_id res chain seq x y z
N MET A 1 29.11 -15.77 1.94
CA MET A 1 28.52 -14.83 0.95
C MET A 1 27.03 -14.57 1.19
N ASP A 2 26.40 -15.26 2.17
CA ASP A 2 24.96 -15.22 2.44
C ASP A 2 24.51 -13.98 3.23
N SER A 3 25.41 -13.36 3.99
CA SER A 3 25.10 -12.17 4.81
C SER A 3 24.76 -10.95 3.97
N PHE A 4 25.51 -10.71 2.87
CA PHE A 4 25.24 -9.60 1.95
C PHE A 4 23.94 -9.82 1.16
N SER A 5 23.64 -11.07 0.79
CA SER A 5 22.37 -11.41 0.10
C SER A 5 21.15 -11.17 1.01
N SER A 6 21.26 -11.55 2.28
CA SER A 6 20.19 -11.34 3.27
C SER A 6 19.98 -9.86 3.59
N LEU A 7 21.06 -9.10 3.74
CA LEU A 7 21.02 -7.64 3.89
C LEU A 7 20.41 -6.96 2.65
N GLY A 8 20.78 -7.38 1.44
CA GLY A 8 20.22 -6.87 0.19
C GLY A 8 18.72 -7.08 0.10
N LYS A 9 18.21 -8.27 0.46
CA LYS A 9 16.77 -8.56 0.51
C LYS A 9 16.05 -7.65 1.51
N LEU A 10 16.62 -7.47 2.71
CA LEU A 10 16.02 -6.61 3.74
C LEU A 10 15.94 -5.15 3.28
N LEU A 11 16.99 -4.65 2.63
CA LEU A 11 17.01 -3.30 2.05
C LEU A 11 15.95 -3.12 0.95
N VAL A 12 15.81 -4.10 0.05
CA VAL A 12 14.79 -4.04 -1.01
C VAL A 12 13.37 -4.05 -0.43
N ILE A 13 13.08 -4.93 0.52
CA ILE A 13 11.77 -5.00 1.18
C ILE A 13 11.47 -3.70 1.93
N GLY A 14 12.44 -3.20 2.71
CA GLY A 14 12.30 -1.95 3.46
C GLY A 14 12.09 -0.75 2.52
N GLY A 15 12.80 -0.69 1.41
CA GLY A 15 12.63 0.35 0.39
C GLY A 15 11.25 0.32 -0.24
N VAL A 16 10.75 -0.85 -0.65
CA VAL A 16 9.39 -1.00 -1.20
C VAL A 16 8.34 -0.59 -0.17
N PHE A 17 8.50 -1.00 1.10
CA PHE A 17 7.61 -0.62 2.18
C PHE A 17 7.57 0.91 2.39
N LEU A 18 8.74 1.55 2.45
CA LEU A 18 8.84 3.00 2.59
C LEU A 18 8.24 3.75 1.40
N LEU A 19 8.40 3.23 0.19
CA LEU A 19 7.84 3.83 -1.03
C LEU A 19 6.31 3.79 -1.01
N ILE A 20 5.73 2.66 -0.59
CA ILE A 20 4.28 2.50 -0.43
C ILE A 20 3.77 3.39 0.71
N ALA A 21 4.42 3.39 1.87
CA ALA A 21 4.04 4.21 3.02
C ALA A 21 4.14 5.71 2.70
N GLY A 22 5.22 6.15 2.07
CA GLY A 22 5.43 7.53 1.63
C GLY A 22 4.42 7.95 0.56
N GLY A 23 4.14 7.07 -0.42
CA GLY A 23 3.10 7.29 -1.42
C GLY A 23 1.71 7.44 -0.78
N PHE A 24 1.39 6.59 0.21
CA PHE A 24 0.14 6.68 0.97
C PHE A 24 0.04 7.98 1.77
N LEU A 25 1.10 8.39 2.46
CA LEU A 25 1.15 9.66 3.20
C LEU A 25 1.04 10.89 2.28
N LEU A 26 1.68 10.87 1.11
CA LEU A 26 1.56 11.94 0.12
C LEU A 26 0.14 12.05 -0.44
N LEU A 27 -0.52 10.91 -0.64
CA LEU A 27 -1.94 10.88 -1.06
C LEU A 27 -2.85 11.38 0.08
N LEU A 28 -2.61 10.97 1.32
CA LEU A 28 -3.33 11.52 2.49
C LEU A 28 -3.14 13.04 2.64
N GLY A 29 -1.94 13.55 2.37
CA GLY A 29 -1.65 14.99 2.43
C GLY A 29 -2.24 15.81 1.28
N LYS A 30 -2.45 15.21 0.10
CA LYS A 30 -3.00 15.89 -1.09
C LYS A 30 -4.52 15.80 -1.20
N ILE A 31 -5.17 14.73 -0.72
CA ILE A 31 -6.59 14.49 -0.97
C ILE A 31 -7.47 14.78 0.26
N THR A 32 -7.36 16.04 0.71
CA THR A 32 -8.36 16.86 1.45
C THR A 32 -8.28 16.93 2.98
N PRO A 33 -8.76 18.05 3.58
CA PRO A 33 -9.24 18.09 4.96
C PRO A 33 -10.37 17.09 5.30
N PHE A 34 -10.81 16.25 4.35
CA PHE A 34 -11.84 15.22 4.49
C PHE A 34 -11.33 13.77 4.31
N GLY A 35 -10.01 13.55 4.13
CA GLY A 35 -9.35 12.24 4.30
C GLY A 35 -9.76 11.12 3.34
N ARG A 36 -10.03 11.41 2.06
CA ARG A 36 -10.48 10.38 1.08
C ARG A 36 -9.40 10.15 0.02
N LEU A 37 -9.03 8.91 -0.30
CA LEU A 37 -8.10 8.66 -1.40
C LEU A 37 -8.81 8.72 -2.77
N PRO A 38 -8.17 9.29 -3.81
CA PRO A 38 -8.70 9.32 -5.17
C PRO A 38 -8.60 7.90 -5.73
N GLY A 39 -9.74 7.34 -6.14
CA GLY A 39 -9.86 5.96 -6.58
C GLY A 39 -10.56 5.04 -5.58
N ASP A 40 -10.75 5.48 -4.33
CA ASP A 40 -11.71 4.84 -3.44
C ASP A 40 -13.13 5.24 -3.88
N ILE A 41 -14.00 4.26 -4.12
CA ILE A 41 -15.38 4.53 -4.51
C ILE A 41 -16.11 5.01 -3.26
N TYR A 42 -16.37 6.31 -3.20
CA TYR A 42 -17.18 6.93 -2.16
C TYR A 42 -18.48 7.43 -2.78
N TYR A 43 -19.59 6.81 -2.37
CA TYR A 43 -20.92 7.18 -2.80
C TYR A 43 -21.75 7.59 -1.59
N GLN A 44 -22.21 8.84 -1.56
CA GLN A 44 -23.05 9.36 -0.48
C GLN A 44 -24.37 9.88 -1.06
N LYS A 45 -25.48 9.35 -0.55
CA LYS A 45 -26.85 9.76 -0.92
C LYS A 45 -27.71 9.87 0.34
N GLY A 46 -27.96 11.11 0.78
CA GLY A 46 -28.72 11.37 2.01
C GLY A 46 -28.03 10.76 3.24
N ASN A 47 -28.75 9.92 3.99
CA ASN A 47 -28.20 9.16 5.13
C ASN A 47 -27.39 7.90 4.73
N PHE A 48 -27.33 7.56 3.44
CA PHE A 48 -26.57 6.41 2.98
C PHE A 48 -25.16 6.80 2.55
N THR A 49 -24.16 6.14 3.13
CA THR A 49 -22.75 6.32 2.78
C THR A 49 -22.14 4.95 2.46
N PHE A 50 -21.62 4.79 1.25
CA PHE A 50 -20.90 3.62 0.79
C PHE A 50 -19.44 4.00 0.51
N TYR A 51 -18.51 3.33 1.18
CA TYR A 51 -17.08 3.51 1.00
C TYR A 51 -16.45 2.18 0.60
N PHE A 52 -15.75 2.18 -0.53
CA PHE A 52 -15.06 1.00 -1.04
C PHE A 52 -13.61 1.35 -1.39
N PRO A 53 -12.65 0.93 -0.54
CA PRO A 53 -11.25 1.33 -0.63
C PRO A 53 -10.46 0.53 -1.68
N LEU A 54 -10.81 0.67 -2.95
CA LEU A 54 -10.23 -0.09 -4.06
C LEU A 54 -8.71 0.01 -4.13
N VAL A 55 -8.19 1.23 -4.04
CA VAL A 55 -6.74 1.49 -4.22
C VAL A 55 -5.95 0.87 -3.08
N THR A 56 -6.49 0.95 -1.86
CA THR A 56 -5.89 0.35 -0.66
C THR A 56 -5.85 -1.17 -0.77
N CYS A 57 -6.96 -1.80 -1.19
CA CYS A 57 -7.01 -3.25 -1.38
C CYS A 57 -6.03 -3.72 -2.47
N LEU A 58 -5.90 -2.96 -3.56
CA LEU A 58 -4.97 -3.27 -4.66
C LEU A 58 -3.50 -3.20 -4.20
N LEU A 59 -3.13 -2.12 -3.50
CA LEU A 59 -1.79 -1.95 -2.93
C LEU A 59 -1.46 -3.06 -1.94
N LEU A 60 -2.40 -3.37 -1.04
CA LEU A 60 -2.23 -4.43 -0.05
C LEU A 60 -2.04 -5.80 -0.73
N SER A 61 -2.82 -6.08 -1.77
CA SER A 61 -2.69 -7.32 -2.56
C SER A 61 -1.31 -7.44 -3.21
N ILE A 62 -0.82 -6.37 -3.84
CA ILE A 62 0.52 -6.36 -4.49
C ILE A 62 1.61 -6.55 -3.44
N LEU A 63 1.51 -5.86 -2.30
CA LEU A 63 2.46 -6.00 -1.19
C LEU A 63 2.49 -7.44 -0.66
N LEU A 64 1.32 -8.02 -0.33
CA LEU A 64 1.23 -9.40 0.13
C LEU A 64 1.76 -10.38 -0.91
N THR A 65 1.45 -10.16 -2.19
CA THR A 65 1.96 -11.01 -3.28
C THR A 65 3.48 -10.96 -3.36
N LEU A 66 4.09 -9.78 -3.25
CA LEU A 66 5.54 -9.62 -3.23
C LEU A 66 6.17 -10.30 -2.00
N ILE A 67 5.58 -10.13 -0.82
CA ILE A 67 6.04 -10.78 0.42
C ILE A 67 5.97 -12.30 0.26
N VAL A 68 4.82 -12.85 -0.13
CA VAL A 68 4.66 -14.30 -0.34
C VAL A 68 5.63 -14.81 -1.38
N ASN A 69 5.76 -14.13 -2.53
CA ASN A 69 6.67 -14.56 -3.59
C ASN A 69 8.15 -14.49 -3.15
N LEU A 70 8.52 -13.56 -2.28
CA LEU A 70 9.91 -13.42 -1.82
C LEU A 70 10.27 -14.35 -0.65
N PHE A 71 9.31 -14.65 0.24
CA PHE A 71 9.52 -15.45 1.45
C PHE A 71 9.09 -16.92 1.30
N LEU A 72 7.94 -17.19 0.66
CA LEU A 72 7.44 -18.55 0.44
C LEU A 72 7.99 -19.20 -0.83
N ARG A 73 8.39 -18.42 -1.83
CA ARG A 73 8.91 -18.94 -3.11
C ARG A 73 10.44 -18.94 -3.18
N ARG A 74 11.09 -19.31 -2.07
CA ARG A 74 12.47 -19.82 -2.10
C ARG A 74 12.51 -21.17 -2.81
#